data_AF-A0A512N600-F1
#
_entry.id   AF-A0A512N600-F1
#
_cell.length_a   1.000
_cell.length_b   1.000
_cell.length_c   1.000
_cell.angle_alpha   90.00
_cell.angle_beta   90.00
_cell.angle_gamma   90.00
#
_symmetry.space_group_name_H-M   'P 1'
#
loop_
_entity.id
_entity.type
_entity.pdbx_description
1 polymer ?
#
loop_
_entity_poly.entity_id
_entity_poly.type
_entity_poly.pdbx_seq_one_letter_code
_entity_poly.pdbx_strand_id
1 'polypeptide(L)'
;MAELNQIDLRTLLTGNKRAWDGFVTAAAPLINTVVRRTLASYRLSEEDVMDAAQDVFVRLCANDYRLLKTYDPARAGLSTWLAVVSRSAAVDHARRRRQATTPLDDVPEANLGVEDRHVEKLKIPQGLLTDRQMLVLKCLYDEEKDVSEVAQLLKIDAQTVRSTHHKALLRLRAHFQKESQ
;
A
#
# COMPACT_ATOMS: atom_id res chain seq x y z
N MET A 1 3.23 -11.33 18.79
CA MET A 1 2.69 -9.95 18.73
C MET A 1 2.88 -9.14 20.02
N ALA A 2 3.29 -9.75 21.16
CA ALA A 2 3.45 -9.04 22.44
C ALA A 2 4.69 -8.12 22.54
N GLU A 3 5.70 -8.31 21.69
CA GLU A 3 7.00 -7.63 21.82
C GLU A 3 6.97 -6.15 21.38
N LEU A 4 6.14 -5.79 20.40
CA LEU A 4 6.07 -4.41 19.87
C LEU A 4 5.57 -3.38 20.90
N ASN A 5 4.75 -3.80 21.87
CA ASN A 5 4.20 -2.91 22.89
C ASN A 5 5.21 -2.55 23.99
N GLN A 6 6.33 -3.28 24.09
CA GLN A 6 7.37 -3.05 25.09
C GLN A 6 8.50 -2.16 24.56
N ILE A 7 8.41 -1.70 23.31
CA ILE A 7 9.45 -0.91 22.68
C ILE A 7 9.44 0.51 23.24
N ASP A 8 10.58 0.91 23.78
CA ASP A 8 10.83 2.30 24.14
C ASP A 8 11.14 3.13 22.88
N LEU A 9 10.08 3.66 22.27
CA LEU A 9 10.19 4.57 21.14
C LEU A 9 10.98 5.83 21.49
N ARG A 10 11.00 6.30 22.73
CA ARG A 10 11.77 7.51 23.09
C ARG A 10 13.25 7.25 22.94
N THR A 11 13.74 6.13 23.45
CA THR A 11 15.15 5.74 23.31
C THR A 11 15.50 5.40 21.85
N LEU A 12 14.58 4.82 21.08
CA LEU A 12 14.79 4.60 19.65
C LEU A 12 14.98 5.93 18.90
N LEU A 13 14.13 6.92 19.18
CA LEU A 13 14.13 8.21 18.51
C LEU A 13 15.34 9.10 18.83
N THR A 14 16.18 8.73 19.81
CA THR A 14 17.49 9.38 20.03
C THR A 14 18.59 8.81 19.14
N GLY A 15 18.29 7.84 18.27
CA GLY A 15 19.26 7.18 17.41
C GLY A 15 20.00 6.03 18.09
N ASN A 16 19.50 5.53 19.22
CA ASN A 16 20.10 4.39 19.89
C ASN A 16 20.01 3.12 19.01
N LYS A 17 21.16 2.66 18.50
CA LYS A 17 21.24 1.49 17.62
C LYS A 17 20.63 0.23 18.25
N ARG A 18 20.84 -0.02 19.54
CA ARG A 18 20.34 -1.23 20.21
C ARG A 18 18.81 -1.22 20.32
N ALA A 19 18.22 -0.06 20.58
CA ALA A 19 16.77 0.11 20.58
C ALA A 19 16.18 -0.03 19.16
N TRP A 20 16.87 0.50 18.15
CA TRP A 20 16.50 0.30 16.75
C TRP A 20 16.54 -1.17 16.34
N ASP A 21 17.62 -1.89 16.64
CA ASP A 21 17.78 -3.31 16.30
C ASP A 21 16.66 -4.15 16.96
N GLY A 22 16.38 -3.92 18.23
CA GLY A 22 15.27 -4.57 18.94
C GLY A 22 13.90 -4.27 18.30
N PHE A 23 13.70 -3.03 17.83
CA PHE A 23 12.49 -2.66 17.10
C PHE A 23 12.38 -3.35 15.74
N VAL A 24 13.45 -3.41 14.97
CA VAL A 24 13.47 -4.10 13.68
C VAL A 24 13.12 -5.58 13.87
N THR A 25 13.75 -6.26 14.85
CA THR A 25 13.46 -7.67 15.16
C THR A 25 11.99 -7.90 15.50
N ALA A 26 11.40 -7.05 16.36
CA ALA A 26 10.01 -7.19 16.77
C ALA A 26 9.01 -6.82 15.65
N ALA A 27 9.34 -5.84 14.80
CA ALA A 27 8.47 -5.34 13.75
C ALA A 27 8.53 -6.17 12.46
N ALA A 28 9.66 -6.82 12.17
CA ALA A 28 9.89 -7.55 10.91
C ALA A 28 8.82 -8.60 10.59
N PRO A 29 8.37 -9.47 11.50
CA PRO A 29 7.34 -10.46 11.17
C PRO A 29 6.03 -9.83 10.70
N LEU A 30 5.61 -8.73 11.34
CA LEU A 30 4.40 -7.99 10.97
C LEU A 30 4.58 -7.30 9.61
N ILE A 31 5.67 -6.56 9.44
CA ILE A 31 5.97 -5.81 8.22
C ILE A 31 6.03 -6.79 7.03
N ASN A 32 6.80 -7.88 7.15
CA ASN A 32 6.93 -8.89 6.10
C ASN A 32 5.59 -9.52 5.74
N THR A 33 4.75 -9.84 6.74
CA THR A 33 3.41 -10.42 6.49
C THR A 33 2.51 -9.45 5.73
N VAL A 34 2.49 -8.18 6.15
CA VAL A 34 1.66 -7.14 5.52
C VAL A 34 2.13 -6.84 4.10
N VAL A 35 3.45 -6.69 3.90
CA VAL A 35 4.04 -6.45 2.58
C VAL A 35 3.72 -7.61 1.64
N ARG A 36 4.03 -8.84 2.03
CA ARG A 36 3.74 -10.05 1.24
C ARG A 36 2.27 -10.16 0.86
N ARG A 37 1.36 -9.95 1.82
CA ARG A 37 -0.08 -9.99 1.57
C ARG A 37 -0.54 -8.88 0.63
N THR A 38 0.05 -7.69 0.74
CA THR A 38 -0.27 -6.54 -0.12
C THR A 38 0.23 -6.76 -1.55
N LEU A 39 1.41 -7.38 -1.70
CA LEU A 39 2.04 -7.62 -2.99
C LEU A 39 1.57 -8.91 -3.69
N ALA A 40 0.81 -9.77 -3.01
CA ALA A 40 0.33 -11.04 -3.56
C ALA A 40 -0.43 -10.90 -4.90
N SER A 41 -1.10 -9.76 -5.13
CA SER A 41 -1.81 -9.48 -6.39
C SER A 41 -0.93 -8.93 -7.52
N TYR A 42 0.32 -8.56 -7.23
CA TYR A 42 1.17 -7.80 -8.16
C TYR A 42 2.14 -8.66 -8.99
N ARG A 43 2.12 -9.99 -8.84
CA ARG A 43 3.02 -10.95 -9.53
C ARG A 43 4.52 -10.57 -9.43
N LEU A 44 4.95 -10.11 -8.26
CA LEU A 44 6.34 -9.72 -8.01
C LEU A 44 7.16 -10.91 -7.50
N SER A 45 8.48 -10.84 -7.68
CA SER A 45 9.42 -11.86 -7.19
C SER A 45 9.54 -11.81 -5.66
N GLU A 46 10.09 -12.87 -5.04
CA GLU A 46 10.41 -12.84 -3.61
C GLU A 46 11.44 -11.76 -3.27
N GLU A 47 12.33 -11.42 -4.20
CA GLU A 47 13.30 -10.32 -4.06
C GLU A 47 12.59 -8.97 -3.94
N ASP A 48 11.61 -8.70 -4.81
CA ASP A 48 10.80 -7.48 -4.74
C ASP A 48 10.03 -7.36 -3.41
N VAL A 49 9.56 -8.50 -2.86
CA VAL A 49 8.88 -8.52 -1.55
C VAL A 49 9.86 -8.15 -0.43
N MET A 50 11.10 -8.65 -0.49
CA MET A 50 12.15 -8.31 0.46
C MET A 50 12.57 -6.83 0.34
N ASP A 51 12.74 -6.33 -0.88
CA ASP A 51 13.05 -4.93 -1.15
C ASP A 51 11.94 -4.01 -0.62
N ALA A 52 10.68 -4.35 -0.88
CA ALA A 52 9.54 -3.60 -0.38
C ALA A 52 9.47 -3.59 1.15
N ALA A 53 9.84 -4.69 1.82
CA ALA A 53 9.94 -4.73 3.27
C ALA A 53 11.12 -3.87 3.79
N GLN A 54 12.25 -3.87 3.08
CA GLN A 54 13.39 -3.01 3.40
C GLN A 54 13.02 -1.52 3.26
N ASP A 55 12.30 -1.16 2.19
CA ASP A 55 11.80 0.20 1.95
C ASP A 55 10.94 0.72 3.12
N VAL A 56 10.18 -0.15 3.78
CA VAL A 56 9.43 0.21 5.00
C VAL A 56 10.39 0.66 6.10
N PHE A 57 11.42 -0.13 6.39
CA PHE A 57 12.39 0.21 7.44
C PHE A 57 13.18 1.47 7.11
N VAL A 58 13.60 1.63 5.85
CA VAL A 58 14.24 2.85 5.36
C VAL A 58 13.33 4.05 5.59
N ARG A 59 12.04 3.97 5.25
CA ARG A 59 11.07 5.04 5.53
C ARG A 59 10.91 5.36 7.02
N LEU A 60 10.98 4.34 7.89
CA LEU A 60 10.83 4.52 9.33
C LEU A 60 12.04 5.23 9.96
N CYS A 61 13.26 4.97 9.48
CA CYS A 61 14.48 5.62 9.99
C CYS A 61 14.90 6.88 9.23
N ALA A 62 14.37 7.12 8.02
CA ALA A 62 14.70 8.28 7.21
C ALA A 62 14.36 9.61 7.91
N ASN A 63 15.12 10.65 7.55
CA ASN A 63 14.92 12.03 8.01
C ASN A 63 14.84 12.13 9.54
N ASP A 64 15.79 11.50 10.24
CA ASP A 64 15.83 11.47 11.71
C ASP A 64 14.51 10.96 12.32
N TYR A 65 14.08 9.79 11.85
CA TYR A 65 12.88 9.10 12.31
C TYR A 65 11.58 9.92 12.22
N ARG A 66 11.49 10.87 11.26
CA ARG A 66 10.36 11.80 11.15
C ARG A 66 9.01 11.10 11.12
N LEU A 67 8.91 9.97 10.42
CA LEU A 67 7.67 9.20 10.32
C LEU A 67 7.31 8.56 11.66
N LEU A 68 8.26 7.93 12.36
CA LEU A 68 8.02 7.37 13.70
C LEU A 68 7.62 8.44 14.72
N LYS A 69 8.16 9.66 14.62
CA LYS A 69 7.76 10.80 15.45
C LYS A 69 6.29 11.22 15.25
N THR A 70 5.64 10.82 14.15
CA THR A 70 4.20 11.07 13.92
C THR A 70 3.27 10.03 14.54
N TYR A 71 3.82 8.93 15.09
CA TYR A 71 3.01 7.93 15.76
C TYR A 71 2.35 8.51 17.01
N ASP A 72 1.05 8.28 17.12
CA ASP A 72 0.23 8.72 18.24
C ASP A 72 -0.51 7.51 18.85
N PRO A 73 -0.13 7.07 20.07
CA PRO A 73 -0.75 5.93 20.74
C PRO A 73 -2.22 6.16 21.09
N ALA A 74 -2.71 7.42 21.13
CA ALA A 74 -4.12 7.71 21.37
C ALA A 74 -5.01 7.38 20.15
N ARG A 75 -4.43 7.29 18.95
CA ARG A 75 -5.18 7.02 17.71
C ARG A 75 -5.24 5.55 17.35
N ALA A 76 -4.15 4.81 17.54
CA ALA A 76 -4.07 3.38 17.26
C ALA A 76 -2.85 2.76 17.95
N GLY A 77 -2.88 1.44 18.17
CA GLY A 77 -1.70 0.70 18.62
C GLY A 77 -0.59 0.68 17.56
N LEU A 78 0.66 0.55 18.00
CA LEU A 78 1.85 0.60 17.14
C LEU A 78 1.80 -0.44 16.01
N SER A 79 1.31 -1.65 16.28
CA SER A 79 1.14 -2.70 15.27
C SER A 79 0.14 -2.30 14.17
N THR A 80 -1.00 -1.72 14.53
CA THR A 80 -1.99 -1.24 13.57
C THR A 80 -1.42 -0.12 12.71
N TRP A 81 -0.72 0.84 13.33
CA TRP A 81 -0.08 1.94 12.62
C TRP A 81 1.03 1.43 11.66
N LEU A 82 1.88 0.50 12.12
CA LEU A 82 2.91 -0.12 11.28
C LEU A 82 2.29 -0.87 10.11
N ALA A 83 1.20 -1.62 10.30
CA ALA A 83 0.53 -2.31 9.21
C ALA A 83 0.03 -1.33 8.13
N VAL A 84 -0.47 -0.15 8.51
CA VAL A 84 -0.88 0.90 7.56
C VAL A 84 0.33 1.45 6.79
N VAL A 85 1.43 1.75 7.50
CA VAL A 85 2.67 2.23 6.88
C VAL A 85 3.24 1.20 5.91
N SER A 86 3.32 -0.07 6.32
CA SER A 86 3.81 -1.18 5.50
C SER A 86 2.97 -1.38 4.25
N ARG A 87 1.63 -1.36 4.38
CA ARG A 87 0.74 -1.47 3.22
C ARG A 87 0.96 -0.33 2.24
N SER A 88 1.07 0.92 2.74
CA SER A 88 1.28 2.08 1.88
C SER A 88 2.62 1.98 1.14
N ALA A 89 3.69 1.62 1.85
CA ALA A 89 5.02 1.46 1.25
C ALA A 89 5.07 0.32 0.22
N ALA A 90 4.41 -0.80 0.48
CA ALA A 90 4.33 -1.90 -0.47
C ALA A 90 3.61 -1.49 -1.76
N VAL A 91 2.48 -0.78 -1.66
CA VAL A 91 1.78 -0.24 -2.85
C VAL A 91 2.66 0.74 -3.61
N ASP A 92 3.35 1.63 -2.91
CA ASP A 92 4.28 2.58 -3.53
C ASP A 92 5.46 1.87 -4.23
N HIS A 93 5.97 0.77 -3.65
CA HIS A 93 7.02 -0.05 -4.24
C HIS A 93 6.52 -0.74 -5.52
N ALA A 94 5.35 -1.40 -5.46
CA ALA A 94 4.76 -2.06 -6.62
C ALA A 94 4.51 -1.09 -7.79
N ARG A 95 4.04 0.13 -7.49
CA ARG A 95 3.85 1.18 -8.49
C ARG A 95 5.17 1.58 -9.16
N ARG A 96 6.25 1.76 -8.38
CA ARG A 96 7.59 2.06 -8.91
C ARG A 96 8.15 0.93 -9.78
N ARG A 97 8.02 -0.33 -9.34
CA ARG A 97 8.48 -1.50 -10.10
C ARG A 97 7.72 -1.67 -11.42
N ARG A 98 6.40 -1.42 -11.45
CA ARG A 98 5.62 -1.44 -12.69
C ARG A 98 6.01 -0.36 -13.69
N GLN A 99 6.45 0.81 -13.21
CA GLN A 99 6.93 1.90 -14.06
C GLN A 99 8.36 1.69 -14.58
N ALA A 100 9.17 0.88 -13.89
CA ALA A 100 10.48 0.46 -14.35
C ALA A 100 10.34 -0.60 -15.44
N THR A 101 10.18 -0.17 -16.69
CA THR A 101 10.13 -1.08 -17.84
C THR A 101 11.49 -1.75 -18.06
N THR A 102 11.49 -3.08 -18.04
CA THR A 102 12.60 -3.89 -18.60
C THR A 102 12.55 -3.78 -20.13
N PRO A 103 13.70 -3.62 -20.82
CA PRO A 103 13.76 -3.79 -22.27
C PRO A 103 13.17 -5.14 -22.67
N LEU A 104 12.37 -5.15 -23.74
CA LEU A 104 11.70 -6.36 -24.23
C LEU A 104 12.67 -7.52 -24.49
N ASP A 105 13.92 -7.20 -24.84
CA ASP A 105 14.97 -8.16 -25.21
C ASP A 105 15.57 -8.93 -24.02
N ASP A 106 15.34 -8.49 -22.77
CA ASP A 106 15.88 -9.11 -21.55
C ASP A 106 14.89 -10.04 -20.84
N VAL A 107 13.69 -10.27 -21.41
CA VAL A 107 12.69 -11.19 -20.85
C VAL A 107 12.90 -12.59 -21.42
N PRO A 108 13.30 -13.61 -20.61
CA PRO A 108 13.43 -14.97 -21.11
C PRO A 108 12.10 -15.47 -21.70
N GLU A 109 12.12 -16.04 -22.91
CA GLU A 109 10.91 -16.48 -23.62
C GLU A 109 10.04 -17.45 -22.79
N ALA A 110 10.67 -18.20 -21.88
CA ALA A 110 9.98 -19.09 -20.94
C ALA A 110 9.00 -18.36 -19.98
N ASN A 111 9.18 -17.06 -19.75
CA ASN A 111 8.29 -16.22 -18.94
C ASN A 111 7.20 -15.52 -19.76
N LEU A 112 7.19 -15.66 -21.09
CA LEU A 112 6.17 -15.08 -21.98
C LEU A 112 4.88 -15.90 -22.05
N GLY A 113 4.75 -16.92 -21.17
CA GLY A 113 3.48 -17.62 -20.99
C GLY A 113 2.40 -16.65 -20.53
N VAL A 114 1.52 -16.26 -21.45
CA VAL A 114 0.24 -15.62 -21.12
C VAL A 114 -0.59 -16.68 -20.42
N GLU A 115 -0.38 -16.86 -19.11
CA GLU A 115 -1.44 -17.39 -18.26
C GLU A 115 -2.59 -16.40 -18.38
N ASP A 116 -3.58 -16.80 -19.18
CA ASP A 116 -4.87 -16.15 -19.34
C ASP A 116 -5.60 -16.22 -17.99
N ARG A 117 -5.10 -15.46 -17.02
CA ARG A 117 -5.85 -15.13 -15.81
C ARG A 117 -6.95 -14.23 -16.32
N HIS A 118 -8.10 -14.85 -16.58
CA HIS A 118 -9.38 -14.20 -16.51
C HIS A 118 -9.43 -13.43 -15.19
N VAL A 119 -8.98 -12.18 -15.21
CA VAL A 119 -9.41 -11.19 -14.23
C VAL A 119 -10.87 -11.06 -14.57
N GLU A 120 -11.74 -11.76 -13.84
CA GLU A 120 -13.17 -11.52 -13.91
C GLU A 120 -13.34 -10.03 -13.70
N LYS A 121 -13.60 -9.30 -14.80
CA LYS A 121 -13.83 -7.88 -14.74
C LYS A 121 -15.02 -7.70 -13.83
N LEU A 122 -14.81 -7.10 -12.66
CA LEU A 122 -15.87 -6.76 -11.73
C LEU A 122 -16.93 -5.98 -12.51
N LYS A 123 -18.08 -6.61 -12.74
CA LYS A 123 -19.18 -6.00 -13.49
C LYS A 123 -19.87 -5.01 -12.55
N ILE A 124 -19.40 -3.77 -12.56
CA ILE A 124 -20.07 -2.68 -11.85
C ILE A 124 -21.29 -2.26 -12.69
N PRO A 125 -22.52 -2.31 -12.15
CA PRO A 125 -23.71 -1.86 -12.87
C PRO A 125 -23.60 -0.40 -13.28
N GLN A 126 -24.05 -0.09 -14.50
CA GLN A 126 -24.15 1.30 -14.96
C GLN A 126 -25.07 2.10 -14.03
N GLY A 127 -24.62 3.28 -13.61
CA GLY A 127 -25.37 4.18 -12.71
C GLY A 127 -25.20 3.92 -11.20
N LEU A 128 -24.53 2.82 -10.77
CA LEU A 128 -24.25 2.60 -9.35
C LEU A 128 -23.33 3.69 -8.76
N LEU A 129 -22.34 4.07 -9.56
CA LEU A 129 -21.40 5.15 -9.25
C LEU A 129 -21.68 6.33 -10.16
N THR A 130 -21.52 7.54 -9.61
CA THR A 130 -21.53 8.76 -10.44
C THR A 130 -20.29 8.78 -11.34
N ASP A 131 -20.36 9.46 -12.49
CA ASP A 131 -19.21 9.59 -13.41
C ASP A 131 -17.93 10.06 -12.71
N ARG A 132 -18.06 11.00 -11.78
CA ARG A 132 -16.93 11.50 -10.99
C ARG A 132 -16.33 10.44 -10.07
N GLN A 133 -17.14 9.58 -9.47
CA GLN A 133 -16.67 8.46 -8.65
C GLN A 133 -15.98 7.41 -9.51
N MET A 134 -16.56 7.07 -10.66
CA MET A 134 -16.00 6.12 -11.60
C MET A 134 -14.67 6.61 -12.17
N LEU A 135 -14.58 7.89 -12.52
CA LEU A 135 -13.34 8.52 -13.00
C LEU A 135 -12.25 8.50 -11.93
N VAL A 136 -12.57 8.82 -10.67
CA VAL A 136 -11.60 8.73 -9.57
C VAL A 136 -11.12 7.28 -9.37
N LEU A 137 -12.02 6.29 -9.44
CA LEU A 137 -11.60 4.88 -9.36
C LEU A 137 -10.73 4.48 -10.54
N LYS A 138 -11.10 4.86 -11.76
CA LYS A 138 -10.31 4.59 -12.97
C LYS A 138 -8.90 5.17 -12.85
N CYS A 139 -8.76 6.43 -12.46
CA CYS A 139 -7.44 7.04 -12.31
C CYS A 139 -6.60 6.35 -11.22
N LEU A 140 -7.22 5.92 -10.10
CA LEU A 140 -6.51 5.27 -8.99
C LEU A 140 -6.15 3.80 -9.26
N TYR A 141 -7.00 3.06 -9.98
CA TYR A 141 -6.88 1.60 -10.12
C TYR A 141 -6.51 1.15 -11.54
N ASP A 142 -7.01 1.80 -12.59
CA ASP A 142 -6.68 1.45 -13.99
C ASP A 142 -5.42 2.19 -14.44
N GLU A 143 -5.27 3.47 -14.05
CA GLU A 143 -4.14 4.32 -14.44
C GLU A 143 -3.08 4.45 -13.32
N GLU A 144 -3.30 3.81 -12.17
CA GLU A 144 -2.38 3.72 -11.02
C GLU A 144 -1.85 5.07 -10.49
N LYS A 145 -2.61 6.14 -10.66
CA LYS A 145 -2.25 7.47 -10.17
C LYS A 145 -2.40 7.54 -8.66
N ASP A 146 -1.54 8.29 -7.98
CA ASP A 146 -1.75 8.61 -6.57
C ASP A 146 -2.76 9.74 -6.38
N VAL A 147 -3.21 9.91 -5.13
CA VAL A 147 -4.22 10.90 -4.78
C VAL A 147 -3.80 12.32 -5.19
N SER A 148 -2.51 12.66 -5.11
CA SER A 148 -1.98 13.97 -5.52
C SER A 148 -2.00 14.14 -7.04
N GLU A 149 -1.60 13.12 -7.79
CA GLU A 149 -1.65 13.12 -9.25
C GLU A 149 -3.09 13.22 -9.77
N VAL A 150 -4.03 12.50 -9.14
CA VAL A 150 -5.46 12.60 -9.46
C VAL A 150 -6.00 13.98 -9.11
N ALA A 151 -5.59 14.55 -7.97
CA ALA A 151 -5.99 15.89 -7.56
C ALA A 151 -5.52 16.95 -8.57
N GLN A 152 -4.27 16.85 -9.02
CA GLN A 152 -3.71 17.73 -10.05
C GLN A 152 -4.41 17.54 -11.41
N LEU A 153 -4.58 16.29 -11.85
CA LEU A 153 -5.22 15.95 -13.13
C LEU A 153 -6.65 16.46 -13.20
N LEU A 154 -7.42 16.24 -12.12
CA LEU A 154 -8.82 16.65 -12.04
C LEU A 154 -9.02 18.09 -11.53
N LYS A 155 -7.92 18.81 -11.27
CA LYS A 155 -7.90 20.18 -10.71
C LYS A 155 -8.77 20.36 -9.47
N ILE A 156 -8.70 19.40 -8.54
CA ILE A 156 -9.48 19.35 -7.30
C ILE A 156 -8.56 19.11 -6.11
N ASP A 157 -9.08 19.32 -4.90
CA ASP A 157 -8.30 19.08 -3.69
C ASP A 157 -8.11 17.57 -3.38
N ALA A 158 -6.97 17.21 -2.78
CA ALA A 158 -6.63 15.83 -2.43
C ALA A 158 -7.64 15.20 -1.46
N GLN A 159 -8.22 15.97 -0.55
CA GLN A 159 -9.30 15.51 0.33
C GLN A 159 -10.59 15.22 -0.46
N THR A 160 -10.83 15.96 -1.55
CA THR A 160 -11.96 15.68 -2.45
C THR A 160 -11.76 14.34 -3.16
N VAL A 161 -10.55 14.02 -3.61
CA VAL A 161 -10.22 12.72 -4.19
C VAL A 161 -10.45 11.60 -3.18
N ARG A 162 -9.90 11.72 -1.96
CA ARG A 162 -10.05 10.71 -0.88
C ARG A 162 -11.50 10.49 -0.48
N SER A 163 -12.27 11.57 -0.30
CA SER A 163 -13.68 11.48 0.08
C SER A 163 -14.54 10.89 -1.04
N THR A 164 -14.25 11.21 -2.30
CA THR A 164 -14.94 10.65 -3.47
C THR A 164 -14.64 9.15 -3.61
N HIS A 165 -13.37 8.76 -3.48
CA HIS A 165 -12.93 7.36 -3.48
C HIS A 165 -13.61 6.56 -2.36
N HIS A 166 -13.61 7.07 -1.13
CA HIS A 166 -14.25 6.41 0.01
C HIS A 166 -15.76 6.21 -0.22
N LYS A 167 -16.47 7.23 -0.70
CA LYS A 167 -17.91 7.14 -1.01
C LYS A 167 -18.19 6.12 -2.12
N ALA A 168 -17.32 6.04 -3.14
CA ALA A 168 -17.45 5.06 -4.21
C ALA A 168 -17.30 3.62 -3.66
N LEU A 169 -16.29 3.38 -2.81
CA LEU A 169 -16.09 2.08 -2.18
C LEU A 169 -17.25 1.65 -1.27
N LEU A 170 -17.85 2.58 -0.52
CA LEU A 170 -19.03 2.29 0.30
C LEU A 170 -20.23 1.82 -0.55
N ARG A 171 -20.46 2.46 -1.70
CA ARG A 171 -21.53 2.07 -2.63
C ARG A 171 -21.29 0.69 -3.25
N LEU A 172 -20.06 0.43 -3.70
CA LEU A 172 -19.68 -0.87 -4.22
C LEU A 172 -19.87 -1.97 -3.16
N ARG A 173 -19.42 -1.71 -1.92
CA ARG A 173 -19.59 -2.66 -0.81
C ARG A 173 -21.07 -2.96 -0.53
N ALA A 174 -21.91 -1.94 -0.47
CA ALA A 174 -23.35 -2.12 -0.21
C ALA A 174 -24.05 -2.91 -1.33
N HIS A 175 -23.59 -2.76 -2.57
CA HIS A 175 -24.12 -3.51 -3.71
C HIS A 175 -23.71 -4.99 -3.65
N PHE A 176 -22.42 -5.29 -3.53
CA PHE A 176 -21.94 -6.67 -3.48
C PHE A 176 -22.36 -7.44 -2.22
N GLN A 177 -22.66 -6.73 -1.11
CA GLN A 177 -23.29 -7.34 0.07
C GLN A 177 -24.74 -7.76 -0.17
N LYS A 178 -25.49 -7.05 -1.00
CA LYS A 178 -26.88 -7.39 -1.36
C LYS A 178 -26.97 -8.51 -2.40
N GLU A 179 -25.96 -8.67 -3.25
CA GLU A 179 -25.91 -9.79 -4.22
C GLU A 179 -25.50 -11.13 -3.58
N SER A 180 -24.91 -11.10 -2.38
CA SER A 180 -24.47 -12.31 -1.65
C SER A 180 -25.55 -12.93 -0.75
N GLN A 181 -26.80 -12.46 -0.84
CA GLN A 181 -27.93 -12.82 0.02
C GLN A 181 -29.12 -13.26 -0.83
#